data_AF-A0A382TDE5-F1
#
_entry.id   AF-A0A382TDE5-F1
#
_cell.length_a   1.000
_cell.length_b   1.000
_cell.length_c   1.000
_cell.angle_alpha   90.00
_cell.angle_beta   90.00
_cell.angle_gamma   90.00
#
_symmetry.space_group_name_H-M   'P 1'
#
loop_
_entity.id
_entity.type
_entity.pdbx_description
1 polymer ?
#
loop_
_entity_poly.entity_id
_entity_poly.type
_entity_poly.pdbx_seq_one_letter_code
_entity_poly.pdbx_strand_id
1 'polypeptide(L)' 'MKRVVYDEGVNDVTIVNPGSKHSLGVGILKRCRLTFEGSPGWYACGLIDGPEVQINGRVGWSLAENMMSGSVVVEGPAG' A
#
# COMPACT_ATOMS: atom_id res chain seq x y z
N MET A 1 3.04 -9.01 17.05
CA MET A 1 1.89 -8.18 17.46
C MET A 1 0.98 -8.03 16.25
N LYS A 2 -0.29 -8.43 16.33
CA LYS A 2 -1.30 -8.21 15.29
C LYS A 2 -2.37 -7.31 15.90
N ARG A 3 -2.66 -6.17 15.27
CA ARG A 3 -3.73 -5.24 15.69
C ARG A 3 -4.70 -5.12 14.53
N VAL A 4 -5.99 -5.27 14.82
CA VAL A 4 -7.06 -5.09 13.85
C VAL A 4 -7.71 -3.75 14.18
N VAL A 5 -7.63 -2.79 13.25
CA VAL A 5 -8.01 -1.39 13.48
C VAL A 5 -9.28 -0.98 12.70
N TYR A 6 -10.03 -1.95 12.17
CA TYR A 6 -11.12 -1.71 11.22
C TYR A 6 -12.22 -0.78 11.78
N ASP A 7 -12.63 -1.02 13.03
CA ASP A 7 -13.68 -0.24 13.72
C ASP A 7 -13.14 0.99 14.45
N GLU A 8 -11.82 1.22 14.43
CA GLU A 8 -11.18 2.33 15.13
C GLU A 8 -11.25 3.66 14.34
N GLY A 9 -11.90 3.68 13.18
CA GLY A 9 -12.03 4.88 12.35
C GLY A 9 -10.71 5.35 11.72
N VAL A 10 -9.67 4.52 11.74
CA VAL A 10 -8.36 4.86 11.16
C VAL A 10 -8.50 4.90 9.63
N ASN A 11 -8.16 6.06 9.05
CA ASN A 11 -8.24 6.33 7.61
C ASN A 11 -6.91 6.82 7.01
N ASP A 12 -5.89 7.05 7.84
CA ASP A 12 -4.56 7.47 7.39
C ASP A 12 -3.52 6.61 8.11
N VAL A 13 -2.69 5.91 7.34
CA VAL A 13 -1.69 4.97 7.86
C VAL A 13 -0.36 5.16 7.14
N THR A 14 0.70 5.35 7.93
CA THR A 14 2.07 5.37 7.45
C THR A 14 2.79 4.06 7.79
N ILE A 15 3.30 3.39 6.76
CA ILE A 15 4.16 2.21 6.90
C ILE A 15 5.61 2.69 6.84
N VAL A 16 6.26 2.72 8.00
CA VAL A 16 7.69 3.07 8.11
C VAL A 16 8.57 1.84 7.96
N ASN A 17 9.68 1.98 7.24
CA ASN A 17 10.66 0.92 7.01
C ASN A 17 10.02 -0.40 6.53
N PRO A 18 9.28 -0.40 5.39
CA PRO A 18 8.59 -1.58 4.87
C PRO A 18 9.53 -2.77 4.59
N GLY A 19 10.84 -2.52 4.43
CA GLY A 19 11.86 -3.55 4.38
C GLY A 19 11.74 -4.49 3.18
N SER A 20 11.20 -3.99 2.05
CA SER A 20 10.92 -4.79 0.86
C SER A 20 10.02 -6.01 1.14
N LYS A 21 9.17 -5.97 2.17
CA LYS A 21 8.23 -7.07 2.44
C LYS A 21 7.17 -7.13 1.35
N HIS A 22 6.83 -8.35 0.95
CA HIS A 22 5.90 -8.60 -0.13
C HIS A 22 4.46 -8.44 0.36
N SER A 23 3.56 -8.15 -0.57
CA SER A 23 2.11 -8.12 -0.33
C SER A 23 1.69 -7.17 0.80
N LEU A 24 2.38 -6.03 0.93
CA LEU A 24 1.97 -4.97 1.85
C LEU A 24 0.86 -4.13 1.24
N GLY A 25 -0.14 -3.75 2.04
CA GLY A 25 -1.24 -2.89 1.61
C GLY A 25 -2.23 -3.58 0.65
N VAL A 26 -2.25 -4.91 0.59
CA VAL A 26 -3.15 -5.67 -0.29
C VAL A 26 -4.56 -5.80 0.28
N GLY A 27 -5.56 -5.92 -0.59
CA GLY A 27 -6.94 -6.25 -0.21
C GLY A 27 -7.64 -5.14 0.59
N ILE A 28 -7.25 -3.88 0.38
CA ILE A 28 -7.82 -2.73 1.07
C ILE A 28 -8.99 -2.20 0.25
N LEU A 29 -10.20 -2.48 0.71
CA LEU A 29 -11.47 -2.12 0.05
C LEU A 29 -12.13 -0.86 0.66
N LYS A 30 -11.44 -0.22 1.60
CA LYS A 30 -11.89 1.00 2.27
C LYS A 30 -11.15 2.18 1.65
N ARG A 31 -11.88 3.27 1.40
CA ARG A 31 -11.26 4.57 1.08
C ARG A 31 -10.44 5.05 2.28
N CYS A 32 -9.13 5.04 2.13
CA CYS A 32 -8.17 5.52 3.12
C CYS A 32 -6.90 6.00 2.42
N ARG A 33 -6.01 6.64 3.19
CA ARG A 33 -4.70 7.08 2.75
C ARG A 33 -3.62 6.15 3.30
N LEU A 34 -2.72 5.72 2.43
CA LEU A 34 -1.58 4.89 2.76
C LEU A 34 -0.30 5.57 2.30
N THR A 35 0.66 5.72 3.22
CA THR A 35 1.99 6.25 2.89
C THR A 35 3.05 5.23 3.22
N PHE A 36 3.88 4.85 2.25
CA PHE A 36 5.04 4.01 2.47
C PHE A 36 6.30 4.87 2.54
N GLU A 37 6.91 4.94 3.72
CA GLU A 37 8.22 5.54 3.94
C GLU A 37 9.30 4.49 3.70
N GLY A 38 9.63 4.30 2.43
CA GLY A 38 10.56 3.31 1.91
C GLY A 38 9.93 2.37 0.87
N SER A 39 10.66 1.32 0.52
CA SER A 39 10.29 0.42 -0.58
C SER A 39 9.51 -0.81 -0.10
N PRO A 40 8.24 -0.99 -0.51
CA PRO A 40 7.56 -2.26 -0.35
C PRO A 40 8.10 -3.28 -1.38
N GLY A 41 7.83 -4.56 -1.14
CA GLY A 41 8.24 -5.65 -2.02
C GLY A 41 7.23 -5.91 -3.15
N TRP A 42 7.31 -7.11 -3.73
CA TRP A 42 6.42 -7.53 -4.82
C TRP A 42 4.97 -7.63 -4.38
N TYR A 43 4.04 -7.46 -5.32
CA TYR A 43 2.60 -7.53 -5.09
C TYR A 43 2.08 -6.53 -4.04
N ALA A 44 2.81 -5.44 -3.81
CA ALA A 44 2.33 -4.39 -2.92
C ALA A 44 1.05 -3.77 -3.49
N CYS A 45 0.12 -3.39 -2.61
CA CYS A 45 -1.11 -2.68 -2.95
C CYS A 45 -2.01 -3.38 -3.97
N GLY A 46 -1.90 -4.70 -4.15
CA GLY A 46 -2.80 -5.47 -4.99
C GLY A 46 -4.21 -5.63 -4.40
N LEU A 47 -5.20 -5.87 -5.27
CA LEU A 47 -6.61 -6.09 -4.88
C LEU A 47 -7.23 -4.93 -4.09
N ILE A 48 -6.77 -3.70 -4.32
CA ILE A 48 -7.29 -2.51 -3.64
C ILE A 48 -8.51 -1.91 -4.36
N ASP A 49 -9.45 -1.40 -3.59
CA ASP A 49 -10.64 -0.70 -4.07
C ASP A 49 -10.87 0.60 -3.29
N GLY A 50 -10.38 1.70 -3.85
CA GLY A 50 -10.62 3.06 -3.37
C GLY A 50 -9.52 3.74 -2.55
N PRO A 51 -8.45 3.12 -2.03
CA PRO A 51 -7.46 3.85 -1.26
C PRO A 51 -6.55 4.73 -2.13
N GLU A 52 -6.00 5.77 -1.53
CA GLU A 52 -4.98 6.64 -2.10
C GLU A 52 -3.62 6.27 -1.49
N VAL A 53 -2.71 5.78 -2.33
CA VAL A 53 -1.41 5.25 -1.90
C VAL A 53 -0.28 6.12 -2.43
N GLN A 54 0.60 6.56 -1.53
CA GLN A 54 1.87 7.21 -1.84
C GLN A 54 3.02 6.29 -1.44
N ILE A 55 3.97 6.08 -2.35
CA ILE A 55 5.18 5.27 -2.11
C ILE A 55 6.42 6.14 -2.30
N ASN A 56 7.05 6.49 -1.17
CA ASN A 56 8.30 7.25 -1.12
C ASN A 56 9.50 6.29 -1.24
N GLY A 57 9.57 5.57 -2.36
CA GLY A 57 10.57 4.54 -2.59
C GLY A 57 10.43 3.86 -3.95
N ARG A 58 11.14 2.75 -4.15
CA ARG A 58 10.99 1.89 -5.33
C ARG A 58 9.98 0.77 -5.07
N VAL A 59 9.46 0.19 -6.14
CA VAL A 59 8.54 -0.95 -6.11
C VAL A 59 9.05 -2.03 -7.07
N GLY A 60 8.70 -3.28 -6.78
CA GLY A 60 8.99 -4.40 -7.70
C GLY A 60 7.74 -4.90 -8.39
N TRP A 61 7.84 -6.10 -8.97
CA TRP A 61 6.82 -6.67 -9.84
C TRP A 61 5.42 -6.74 -9.21
N SER A 62 4.44 -6.55 -10.09
CA SER A 62 3.02 -6.69 -9.79
C SER A 62 2.52 -5.69 -8.72
N LEU A 63 3.10 -4.49 -8.67
CA LEU A 63 2.51 -3.38 -7.89
C LEU A 63 1.05 -3.16 -8.34
N ALA A 64 0.15 -3.01 -7.37
CA ALA A 64 -1.26 -2.70 -7.60
C ALA A 64 -1.97 -3.70 -8.52
N GLU A 65 -1.50 -4.95 -8.54
CA GLU A 65 -2.10 -6.01 -9.35
C GLU A 65 -3.58 -6.21 -8.98
N ASN A 66 -4.43 -6.31 -10.01
CA ASN A 66 -5.90 -6.34 -9.86
C ASN A 66 -6.47 -5.20 -9.01
N MET A 67 -5.93 -3.98 -9.13
CA MET A 67 -6.55 -2.79 -8.54
C MET A 67 -7.89 -2.48 -9.22
N MET A 68 -8.96 -2.30 -8.43
CA MET A 68 -10.29 -1.96 -8.93
C MET A 68 -10.52 -0.45 -9.00
N SER A 69 -10.12 0.31 -7.97
CA SER A 69 -10.23 1.77 -7.93
C SER A 69 -9.26 2.39 -6.92
N GLY A 70 -9.12 3.72 -6.93
CA GLY A 70 -8.20 4.47 -6.06
C GLY A 70 -7.03 5.07 -6.84
N SER A 71 -5.93 5.36 -6.16
CA SER A 71 -4.67 5.80 -6.78
C SER A 71 -3.45 5.19 -6.12
N VAL A 72 -2.40 4.95 -6.91
CA VAL A 72 -1.07 4.55 -6.41
C VAL A 72 -0.04 5.41 -7.12
N VAL A 73 0.70 6.20 -6.35
CA VAL A 73 1.77 7.09 -6.82
C VAL A 73 3.08 6.59 -6.26
N VAL A 74 4.10 6.47 -7.13
CA VAL A 74 5.43 5.98 -6.78
C VAL A 74 6.45 7.03 -7.18
N GLU A 75 7.24 7.52 -6.23
CA GLU A 75 8.30 8.50 -6.50
C GLU A 75 9.55 7.87 -7.12
N GLY A 76 9.78 6.58 -6.87
CA GLY A 76 10.94 5.85 -7.35
C GLY A 76 10.67 4.96 -8.57
N PRO A 77 11.69 4.21 -9.01
CA PRO A 77 11.55 3.24 -10.08
C PRO A 77 10.48 2.18 -9.77
N ALA A 78 9.71 1.83 -10.79
CA ALA A 78 8.77 0.72 -10.78
C ALA A 78 9.21 -0.37 -11.74
N GLY A 79 9.14 -1.62 -11.28
CA GLY A 79 9.52 -2.82 -12.03
C GLY A 79 8.33 -3.63 -12.47
#